data_AF-A0A962YRW7-F1
#
_entry.id   AF-A0A962YRW7-F1
#
_cell.length_a   1.000
_cell.length_b   1.000
_cell.length_c   1.000
_cell.angle_alpha   90.00
_cell.angle_beta   90.00
_cell.angle_gamma   90.00
#
_symmetry.space_group_name_H-M   'P 1'
#
loop_
_entity.id
_entity.type
_entity.pdbx_description
1 polymer ?
#
loop_
_entity_poly.entity_id
_entity_poly.type
_entity_poly.pdbx_seq_one_letter_code
_entity_poly.pdbx_strand_id
1 'polypeptide(L)'
;AVLFWLNILAERRQSVAEIVREHWRNYGRNYYTRHDYEAVDSTAANGLIDALRAACATLPGQQLGSYTVDYADDFRYLDPIDDSVSEKQGIRIGFKDGSRIVYRLSGTGTEGATLRIYIEAYEADPAKHDLDTQQALAELIGIADGLAGIRERTGRNEPTVIT
;
A
#
# COMPACT_ATOMS: atom_id res chain seq x y z
N ALA A 1 18.60 13.64 -2.62
CA ALA A 1 17.74 13.24 -3.75
C ALA A 1 17.90 14.13 -4.97
N VAL A 2 17.68 15.46 -4.88
CA VAL A 2 17.71 16.37 -6.04
C VAL A 2 19.01 16.29 -6.85
N LEU A 3 20.18 16.44 -6.21
CA LEU A 3 21.47 16.38 -6.91
C LEU A 3 21.74 15.03 -7.59
N PHE A 4 21.22 13.94 -7.03
CA PHE A 4 21.34 12.61 -7.63
C PHE A 4 20.55 12.52 -8.94
N TRP A 5 19.31 13.04 -8.95
CA TRP A 5 18.51 13.16 -10.19
C TRP A 5 19.16 14.10 -11.20
N LEU A 6 19.74 15.22 -10.77
CA LEU A 6 20.48 16.11 -11.67
C LEU A 6 21.67 15.39 -12.32
N ASN A 7 22.37 14.52 -11.58
CA ASN A 7 23.45 13.72 -12.14
C ASN A 7 22.93 12.70 -13.17
N ILE A 8 21.82 12.00 -12.89
CA ILE A 8 21.17 11.09 -13.85
C ILE A 8 20.77 11.85 -15.13
N LEU A 9 20.13 13.01 -14.99
CA LEU A 9 19.71 13.83 -16.13
C LEU A 9 20.90 14.33 -16.95
N ALA A 10 21.99 14.73 -16.28
CA ALA A 10 23.22 15.15 -16.93
C ALA A 10 23.86 14.03 -17.76
N GLU A 11 23.84 12.79 -17.25
CA GLU A 11 24.38 11.63 -17.96
C GLU A 11 23.44 11.14 -19.08
N ARG A 12 22.16 11.00 -18.78
CA ARG A 12 21.16 10.39 -19.67
C ARG A 12 20.72 11.31 -20.79
N ARG A 13 20.79 12.64 -20.60
CA ARG A 13 20.34 13.66 -21.56
C ARG A 13 18.90 13.46 -22.05
N GLN A 14 18.05 12.89 -21.19
CA GLN A 14 16.63 12.63 -21.40
C GLN A 14 15.82 13.44 -20.38
N SER A 15 14.54 13.67 -20.66
CA SER A 15 13.60 14.18 -19.65
C SER A 15 13.36 13.15 -18.55
N VAL A 16 12.91 13.61 -17.38
CA VAL A 16 12.51 12.72 -16.26
C VAL A 16 11.45 11.72 -16.74
N ALA A 17 10.48 12.16 -17.53
CA ALA A 17 9.39 11.32 -18.01
C ALA A 17 9.88 10.20 -18.93
N GLU A 18 10.85 10.48 -19.81
CA GLU A 18 11.44 9.46 -20.68
C GLU A 18 12.21 8.42 -19.87
N ILE A 19 13.03 8.87 -18.91
CA ILE A 19 13.81 7.98 -18.04
C ILE A 19 12.89 7.06 -17.23
N VAL A 20 11.83 7.62 -16.64
CA VAL A 20 10.88 6.84 -15.84
C VAL A 20 10.10 5.84 -16.71
N ARG A 21 9.60 6.25 -17.89
CA ARG A 21 8.93 5.32 -18.81
C ARG A 21 9.87 4.23 -19.32
N GLU A 22 11.12 4.55 -19.58
CA GLU A 22 12.13 3.55 -19.95
C GLU A 22 12.40 2.57 -18.81
N HIS A 23 12.47 3.06 -17.56
CA HIS A 23 12.58 2.22 -16.38
C HIS A 23 11.40 1.27 -16.26
N TRP A 24 10.16 1.76 -16.44
CA TRP A 24 8.97 0.91 -16.43
C TRP A 24 8.99 -0.15 -17.53
N ARG A 25 9.38 0.20 -18.76
CA ARG A 25 9.50 -0.79 -19.85
C ARG A 25 10.51 -1.90 -19.53
N ASN A 26 11.59 -1.58 -18.83
CA ASN A 26 12.65 -2.54 -18.52
C ASN A 26 12.33 -3.43 -17.31
N TYR A 27 11.62 -2.90 -16.32
CA TYR A 27 11.44 -3.57 -15.02
C TYR A 27 9.98 -3.80 -14.62
N GLY A 28 9.03 -3.40 -15.46
CA GLY A 28 7.61 -3.25 -15.11
C GLY A 28 7.33 -1.97 -14.30
N ARG A 29 6.06 -1.59 -14.24
CA ARG A 29 5.59 -0.46 -13.43
C ARG A 29 4.94 -0.99 -12.16
N ASN A 30 5.33 -0.47 -11.01
CA ASN A 30 4.54 -0.62 -9.79
C ASN A 30 3.64 0.60 -9.67
N TYR A 31 2.35 0.42 -9.96
CA TYR A 31 1.33 1.39 -9.60
C TYR A 31 1.27 1.47 -8.08
N TYR A 32 1.23 2.68 -7.55
CA TYR A 32 1.23 2.90 -6.11
C TYR A 32 0.32 4.07 -5.75
N THR A 33 -0.47 3.91 -4.71
CA THR A 33 -1.12 5.02 -4.03
C THR A 33 -1.14 4.81 -2.52
N ARG A 34 -1.15 5.93 -1.77
CA ARG A 34 -1.40 5.92 -0.33
C ARG A 34 -2.68 6.67 -0.02
N HIS A 35 -3.58 6.02 0.71
CA HIS A 35 -4.82 6.58 1.21
C HIS A 35 -4.71 6.80 2.72
N ASP A 36 -4.80 8.06 3.15
CA ASP A 36 -4.77 8.43 4.57
C ASP A 36 -6.18 8.84 5.03
N TYR A 37 -6.68 8.17 6.06
CA TYR A 37 -7.91 8.50 6.76
C TYR A 37 -7.54 9.13 8.10
N GLU A 38 -7.51 10.47 8.13
CA GLU A 38 -7.03 11.23 9.28
C GLU A 38 -8.13 11.44 10.32
N ALA A 39 -7.76 11.54 11.60
CA ALA A 39 -8.66 11.82 12.71
C ALA A 39 -9.88 10.87 12.78
N VAL A 40 -9.66 9.57 12.53
CA VAL A 40 -10.67 8.53 12.78
C VAL A 40 -10.73 8.19 14.27
N ASP A 41 -11.88 7.71 14.76
CA ASP A 41 -12.01 7.27 16.15
C ASP A 41 -10.97 6.18 16.47
N SER A 42 -10.20 6.39 17.52
CA SER A 42 -9.09 5.51 17.89
C SER A 42 -9.58 4.11 18.27
N THR A 43 -10.74 3.97 18.90
CA THR A 43 -11.27 2.66 19.30
C THR A 43 -11.69 1.86 18.08
N ALA A 44 -12.43 2.48 17.16
CA ALA A 44 -12.83 1.90 15.90
C ALA A 44 -11.62 1.51 15.04
N ALA A 45 -10.61 2.37 14.95
CA ALA A 45 -9.42 2.12 14.15
C ALA A 45 -8.54 0.99 14.71
N ASN A 46 -8.40 0.89 16.04
CA ASN A 46 -7.73 -0.25 16.66
C ASN A 46 -8.51 -1.56 16.42
N GLY A 47 -9.83 -1.53 16.61
CA GLY A 47 -10.68 -2.70 16.35
C GLY A 47 -10.65 -3.16 14.87
N LEU A 48 -10.48 -2.23 13.94
CA LEU A 48 -10.25 -2.52 12.52
C LEU A 48 -8.94 -3.28 12.31
N ILE A 49 -7.83 -2.77 12.85
CA ILE A 49 -6.51 -3.42 12.74
C ILE A 49 -6.50 -4.79 13.42
N ASP A 50 -7.15 -4.93 14.57
CA ASP A 50 -7.26 -6.20 15.28
C ASP A 50 -8.06 -7.24 14.48
N ALA A 51 -9.14 -6.82 13.82
CA ALA A 51 -9.90 -7.68 12.92
C ALA A 51 -9.07 -8.15 11.72
N LEU A 52 -8.31 -7.23 11.10
CA LEU A 52 -7.38 -7.58 10.01
C LEU A 52 -6.31 -8.56 10.49
N ARG A 53 -5.71 -8.32 11.66
CA ARG A 53 -4.69 -9.20 12.25
C ARG A 53 -5.24 -10.61 12.50
N ALA A 54 -6.48 -10.72 12.99
CA ALA A 54 -7.13 -12.00 13.19
C ALA A 54 -7.41 -12.74 11.87
N ALA A 55 -7.70 -12.00 10.79
CA ALA A 55 -7.93 -12.56 9.45
C ALA A 55 -6.64 -13.04 8.76
N CYS A 56 -5.45 -12.57 9.16
CA CYS A 56 -4.19 -12.95 8.51
C CYS A 56 -3.98 -14.46 8.38
N ALA A 57 -4.42 -15.25 9.38
CA ALA A 57 -4.27 -16.69 9.34
C ALA A 57 -5.18 -17.41 8.32
N THR A 58 -6.28 -16.77 7.90
CA THR A 58 -7.28 -17.37 7.01
C THR A 58 -7.24 -16.83 5.59
N LEU A 59 -6.63 -15.67 5.38
CA LEU A 59 -6.56 -15.00 4.08
C LEU A 59 -5.73 -15.74 3.01
N PRO A 60 -4.56 -16.33 3.30
CA PRO A 60 -3.74 -16.99 2.28
C PRO A 60 -4.51 -18.03 1.48
N GLY A 61 -4.42 -17.98 0.16
CA GLY A 61 -5.14 -18.85 -0.77
C GLY A 61 -6.56 -18.41 -1.13
N GLN A 62 -7.13 -17.40 -0.44
CA GLN A 62 -8.42 -16.85 -0.83
C GLN A 62 -8.33 -16.01 -2.11
N GLN A 63 -9.42 -16.00 -2.87
CA GLN A 63 -9.61 -15.16 -4.04
C GLN A 63 -10.40 -13.91 -3.64
N LEU A 64 -9.83 -12.74 -3.89
CA LEU A 64 -10.44 -11.43 -3.64
C LEU A 64 -10.48 -10.68 -4.97
N GLY A 65 -11.66 -10.64 -5.61
CA GLY A 65 -11.78 -10.15 -6.98
C GLY A 65 -10.90 -10.97 -7.94
N SER A 66 -10.10 -10.29 -8.75
CA SER A 66 -9.11 -10.89 -9.65
C SER A 66 -7.82 -11.36 -8.96
N TYR A 67 -7.61 -11.02 -7.69
CA TYR A 67 -6.37 -11.31 -6.97
C TYR A 67 -6.47 -12.55 -6.07
N THR A 68 -5.43 -13.38 -6.07
CA THR A 68 -5.28 -14.50 -5.11
C THR A 68 -4.27 -14.10 -4.04
N VAL A 69 -4.67 -14.19 -2.76
CA VAL A 69 -3.78 -13.87 -1.64
C VAL A 69 -2.66 -14.93 -1.56
N ASP A 70 -1.41 -14.47 -1.51
CA ASP A 70 -0.22 -15.29 -1.33
C ASP A 70 0.18 -15.38 0.14
N TYR A 71 0.24 -14.23 0.82
CA TYR A 71 0.53 -14.14 2.25
C TYR A 71 -0.25 -13.02 2.92
N ALA A 72 -0.48 -13.17 4.23
CA ALA A 72 -0.97 -12.11 5.09
C ALA A 72 -0.28 -12.19 6.45
N ASP A 73 0.30 -11.09 6.91
CA ASP A 73 1.04 -11.04 8.18
C ASP A 73 0.95 -9.65 8.84
N ASP A 74 1.39 -9.57 10.11
CA ASP A 74 1.67 -8.30 10.76
C ASP A 74 3.19 -8.09 10.79
N PHE A 75 3.66 -7.05 10.11
CA PHE A 75 5.07 -6.87 9.81
C PHE A 75 5.91 -6.80 11.09
N ARG A 76 6.93 -7.66 11.13
CA ARG A 76 7.96 -7.74 12.16
C ARG A 76 9.33 -7.59 11.52
N TYR A 77 10.16 -6.76 12.13
CA TYR A 77 11.53 -6.53 11.70
C TYR A 77 12.48 -6.81 12.87
N LEU A 78 13.55 -7.58 12.59
CA LEU A 78 14.69 -7.79 13.48
C LEU A 78 15.86 -7.04 12.87
N ASP A 79 16.38 -6.05 13.58
CA ASP A 79 17.51 -5.26 13.12
C ASP A 79 18.81 -6.08 13.21
N PRO A 80 19.60 -6.22 12.12
CA PRO A 80 20.80 -7.05 12.13
C PRO A 80 22.03 -6.38 12.78
N ILE A 81 21.93 -5.12 13.23
CA ILE A 81 23.02 -4.37 13.85
C ILE A 81 22.91 -4.40 15.37
N ASP A 82 21.71 -4.16 15.90
CA ASP A 82 21.47 -4.07 17.35
C ASP A 82 20.53 -5.14 17.91
N ASP A 83 20.10 -6.09 17.08
CA ASP A 83 19.16 -7.17 17.41
C ASP A 83 17.80 -6.68 17.96
N SER A 84 17.48 -5.39 17.79
CA SER A 84 16.20 -4.84 18.22
C SER A 84 15.06 -5.41 17.38
N VAL A 85 13.91 -5.62 18.03
CA VAL A 85 12.72 -6.18 17.39
C VAL A 85 11.63 -5.11 17.36
N SER A 86 11.19 -4.77 16.14
CA SER A 86 10.01 -3.95 15.89
C SER A 86 8.86 -4.83 15.44
N GLU A 87 7.82 -4.94 16.26
CA GLU A 87 6.62 -5.73 15.96
C GLU A 87 5.44 -4.81 15.64
N LYS A 88 4.39 -5.39 15.05
CA LYS A 88 3.12 -4.72 14.74
C LYS A 88 3.27 -3.48 13.86
N GLN A 89 4.20 -3.53 12.90
CA GLN A 89 4.56 -2.37 12.08
C GLN A 89 3.65 -2.16 10.85
N GLY A 90 2.68 -3.04 10.64
CA GLY A 90 1.64 -2.90 9.64
C GLY A 90 1.15 -4.25 9.14
N ILE A 91 -0.16 -4.38 8.95
CA ILE A 91 -0.74 -5.57 8.33
C ILE A 91 -0.42 -5.56 6.84
N ARG A 92 0.22 -6.62 6.34
CA ARG A 92 0.54 -6.77 4.91
C ARG A 92 -0.32 -7.89 4.34
N ILE A 93 -0.85 -7.67 3.14
CA ILE A 93 -1.54 -8.66 2.33
C ILE A 93 -0.86 -8.64 0.97
N GLY A 94 -0.12 -9.70 0.65
CA GLY A 94 0.53 -9.87 -0.63
C GLY A 94 -0.25 -10.82 -1.52
N PHE A 95 -0.25 -10.56 -2.82
CA PHE A 95 -0.94 -11.33 -3.83
C PHE A 95 0.06 -12.03 -4.77
N LYS A 96 -0.38 -13.12 -5.40
CA LYS A 96 0.48 -13.97 -6.24
C LYS A 96 1.07 -13.28 -7.47
N ASP A 97 0.44 -12.22 -7.94
CA ASP A 97 0.89 -11.40 -9.08
C ASP A 97 1.95 -10.36 -8.68
N GLY A 98 2.29 -10.27 -7.38
CA GLY A 98 3.21 -9.27 -6.83
C GLY A 98 2.53 -8.02 -6.28
N SER A 99 1.21 -7.89 -6.44
CA SER A 99 0.44 -6.78 -5.86
C SER A 99 0.38 -6.89 -4.34
N ARG A 100 0.19 -5.75 -3.64
CA ARG A 100 0.19 -5.68 -2.18
C ARG A 100 -0.73 -4.59 -1.63
N ILE A 101 -1.35 -4.89 -0.49
CA ILE A 101 -2.02 -3.92 0.37
C ILE A 101 -1.33 -3.91 1.73
N VAL A 102 -1.05 -2.73 2.28
CA VAL A 102 -0.50 -2.58 3.64
C VAL A 102 -1.37 -1.61 4.43
N TYR A 103 -1.76 -1.99 5.64
CA TYR A 103 -2.48 -1.14 6.59
C TYR A 103 -1.56 -0.76 7.74
N ARG A 104 -1.46 0.54 8.01
CA ARG A 104 -0.73 1.05 9.18
C ARG A 104 -1.61 2.02 9.95
N LEU A 105 -1.65 1.85 11.26
CA LEU A 105 -2.29 2.81 12.16
C LEU A 105 -1.20 3.67 12.81
N SER A 106 -1.44 4.98 12.87
CA SER A 106 -0.50 5.92 13.47
C SER A 106 -1.22 6.99 14.26
N GLY A 107 -0.51 7.59 15.22
CA GLY A 107 -0.97 8.77 15.94
C GLY A 107 -2.25 8.56 16.75
N THR A 108 -2.36 7.51 17.57
CA THR A 108 -3.56 7.19 18.38
C THR A 108 -3.73 8.09 19.61
N GLY A 109 -3.41 9.37 19.48
CA GLY A 109 -3.46 10.35 20.56
C GLY A 109 -4.87 10.89 20.81
N THR A 110 -4.95 12.06 21.46
CA THR A 110 -6.22 12.74 21.75
C THR A 110 -6.95 13.26 20.50
N GLU A 111 -6.26 13.39 19.36
CA GLU A 111 -6.81 13.92 18.10
C GLU A 111 -7.39 12.82 17.18
N GLY A 112 -7.59 11.61 17.71
CA GLY A 112 -7.99 10.43 16.95
C GLY A 112 -6.77 9.68 16.42
N ALA A 113 -6.97 8.77 15.47
CA ALA A 113 -5.91 8.03 14.81
C ALA A 113 -5.88 8.33 13.29
N THR A 114 -4.75 8.06 12.65
CA THR A 114 -4.63 8.08 11.18
C THR A 114 -4.40 6.67 10.68
N LEU A 115 -5.38 6.13 9.94
CA LEU A 115 -5.25 4.88 9.20
C LEU A 115 -4.63 5.20 7.83
N ARG A 116 -3.50 4.59 7.52
CA ARG A 116 -2.81 4.70 6.24
C ARG A 116 -2.86 3.38 5.51
N ILE A 117 -3.27 3.43 4.25
CA ILE A 117 -3.38 2.25 3.38
C ILE A 117 -2.48 2.47 2.18
N TYR A 118 -1.54 1.55 1.99
CA TYR A 118 -0.58 1.55 0.89
C TYR A 118 -1.03 0.47 -0.08
N ILE A 119 -1.26 0.85 -1.33
CA ILE A 119 -1.84 -0.04 -2.34
C ILE A 119 -0.89 -0.02 -3.52
N GLU A 120 -0.39 -1.21 -3.87
CA GLU A 120 0.59 -1.39 -4.92
C GLU A 120 0.18 -2.53 -5.85
N ALA A 121 0.30 -2.31 -7.16
CA ALA A 121 0.09 -3.35 -8.16
C ALA A 121 1.21 -3.35 -9.20
N TYR A 122 1.78 -4.53 -9.45
CA TYR A 122 2.81 -4.71 -10.45
C TYR A 122 2.19 -4.92 -11.84
N GLU A 123 2.62 -4.14 -12.82
CA GLU A 123 2.21 -4.26 -14.22
C GLU A 123 3.43 -4.49 -15.10
N ALA A 124 3.51 -5.69 -15.69
CA ALA A 124 4.60 -6.07 -16.58
C ALA A 124 4.37 -5.55 -18.01
N ASP A 125 3.13 -5.38 -18.45
CA ASP A 125 2.77 -5.04 -19.82
C ASP A 125 2.96 -3.54 -20.11
N PRO A 126 3.92 -3.17 -20.98
CA PRO A 126 4.16 -1.77 -21.33
C PRO A 126 2.95 -1.05 -21.92
N ALA A 127 2.04 -1.76 -22.58
CA ALA A 127 0.83 -1.15 -23.14
C ALA A 127 -0.12 -0.61 -22.07
N LYS A 128 0.02 -1.09 -20.83
CA LYS A 128 -0.79 -0.68 -19.69
C LYS A 128 -0.09 0.32 -18.79
N HIS A 129 1.19 0.63 -19.01
CA HIS A 129 1.97 1.51 -18.13
C HIS A 129 1.54 2.97 -18.14
N ASP A 130 0.76 3.44 -19.11
CA ASP A 130 0.31 4.85 -19.16
C ASP A 130 -1.13 5.04 -18.63
N LEU A 131 -1.74 3.99 -18.04
CA LEU A 131 -3.03 4.14 -17.35
C LEU A 131 -2.92 5.11 -16.17
N ASP A 132 -4.02 5.81 -15.89
CA ASP A 132 -4.18 6.58 -14.66
C ASP A 132 -4.04 5.65 -13.44
N THR A 133 -3.32 6.11 -12.42
CA THR A 133 -3.01 5.27 -11.25
C THR A 133 -4.26 4.84 -10.49
N GLN A 134 -5.25 5.73 -10.32
CA GLN A 134 -6.47 5.40 -9.60
C GLN A 134 -7.35 4.42 -10.40
N GLN A 135 -7.34 4.53 -11.73
CA GLN A 135 -8.00 3.56 -12.60
C GLN A 135 -7.33 2.18 -12.54
N ALA A 136 -5.99 2.13 -12.63
CA ALA A 136 -5.23 0.89 -12.57
C ALA A 136 -5.37 0.17 -11.22
N LEU A 137 -5.55 0.92 -10.13
CA LEU A 137 -5.67 0.40 -8.77
C LEU A 137 -7.13 0.25 -8.28
N ALA A 138 -8.13 0.58 -9.10
CA ALA A 138 -9.52 0.69 -8.64
C ALA A 138 -10.06 -0.59 -7.96
N GLU A 139 -9.77 -1.76 -8.53
CA GLU A 139 -10.19 -3.03 -7.93
C GLU A 139 -9.49 -3.29 -6.60
N LEU A 140 -8.17 -3.06 -6.54
CA LEU A 140 -7.38 -3.29 -5.33
C LEU A 140 -7.72 -2.29 -4.21
N ILE A 141 -8.11 -1.06 -4.56
CA ILE A 141 -8.68 -0.07 -3.64
C ILE A 141 -10.00 -0.58 -3.06
N GLY A 142 -10.90 -1.12 -3.89
CA GLY A 142 -12.15 -1.69 -3.42
C GLY A 142 -11.95 -2.90 -2.50
N ILE A 143 -11.00 -3.77 -2.82
CA ILE A 143 -10.60 -4.89 -1.95
C ILE A 143 -10.06 -4.36 -0.63
N ALA A 144 -9.20 -3.34 -0.67
CA ALA A 144 -8.60 -2.76 0.53
C ALA A 144 -9.65 -2.15 1.47
N ASP A 145 -10.65 -1.46 0.92
CA ASP A 145 -11.78 -0.90 1.66
C ASP A 145 -12.64 -2.00 2.30
N GLY A 146 -13.05 -2.99 1.50
CA GLY A 146 -13.92 -4.08 1.94
C GLY A 146 -13.30 -4.99 3.00
N LEU A 147 -12.01 -5.33 2.87
CA LEU A 147 -11.30 -6.15 3.86
C LEU A 147 -11.22 -5.47 5.24
N ALA A 148 -10.98 -4.15 5.24
CA ALA A 148 -10.89 -3.38 6.46
C ALA A 148 -12.27 -3.00 7.02
N GLY A 149 -13.32 -2.99 6.19
CA GLY A 149 -14.64 -2.47 6.56
C GLY A 149 -14.55 -1.02 7.01
N ILE A 150 -13.80 -0.21 6.27
CA ILE A 150 -13.44 1.16 6.68
C ILE A 150 -14.70 1.98 6.87
N ARG A 151 -15.62 1.91 5.92
CA ARG A 151 -16.88 2.65 5.96
C ARG A 151 -17.73 2.26 7.15
N GLU A 152 -17.92 0.97 7.39
CA GLU A 152 -18.76 0.45 8.47
C GLU A 152 -18.18 0.77 9.85
N ARG A 153 -16.84 0.75 9.99
CA ARG A 153 -16.17 0.95 11.28
C ARG A 153 -15.90 2.42 11.58
N THR A 154 -15.52 3.21 10.58
CA THR A 154 -15.03 4.59 10.77
C THR A 154 -16.02 5.65 10.30
N GLY A 155 -17.04 5.28 9.54
CA GLY A 155 -17.98 6.20 8.90
C GLY A 155 -17.39 7.01 7.73
N ARG A 156 -16.14 6.76 7.34
CA ARG A 156 -15.48 7.45 6.21
C ARG A 156 -15.82 6.76 4.89
N ASN A 157 -16.27 7.53 3.90
CA ASN A 157 -16.55 7.03 2.55
C ASN A 157 -15.35 7.18 1.60
N GLU A 158 -14.40 8.06 1.94
CA GLU A 158 -13.23 8.38 1.12
C GLU A 158 -12.05 8.75 2.03
N PRO A 159 -10.80 8.57 1.57
CA PRO A 159 -9.62 9.03 2.29
C PRO A 159 -9.57 10.56 2.36
N THR A 160 -8.99 11.08 3.44
CA THR A 160 -8.73 12.51 3.62
C THR A 160 -7.62 12.98 2.67
N VAL A 161 -6.61 12.14 2.44
CA VAL A 161 -5.49 12.43 1.54
C VAL A 161 -5.20 11.22 0.65
N ILE A 162 -4.94 11.49 -0.63
CA ILE A 162 -4.46 10.51 -1.61
C ILE A 162 -3.09 10.99 -2.12
N THR A 163 -2.10 10.10 -2.12
CA THR A 163 -0.76 10.35 -2.69
C THR A 163 -0.41 9.28 -3.71
#